data_AF-A0A524J905-F1
#
_entry.id   AF-A0A524J905-F1
#
_cell.length_a   1.000
_cell.length_b   1.000
_cell.length_c   1.000
_cell.angle_alpha   90.00
_cell.angle_beta   90.00
_cell.angle_gamma   90.00
#
_symmetry.space_group_name_H-M   'P 1'
#
loop_
_entity.id
_entity.type
_entity.pdbx_description
1 polymer ?
#
loop_
_entity_poly.entity_id
_entity_poly.type
_entity_poly.pdbx_seq_one_letter_code
_entity_poly.pdbx_strand_id
1 'polypeptide(L)'
;MLELSVLMILRGDPILGDLLSDLPEDCLKFHDARMAEPFYMVDRQSKNMDGQPPRRWSPHLSHKWTSTRAMTLASATAMVCAVLFTASSGIMPANASSDMEAIRAIIDNVDTANVMSTVEDLEDFGSRSFVLESSRQSALYIYERFAEIGLETEIQEFTVGDAISSNVIATIPTSSGSEGLFLFGAHYDSENYLADDLTDTELLPAPGADDDASGIAAIIEMARVLVDVDLHNTVKFVAFGAEEYGYDHSGGCAGSAYFVEQEVANGETYEGSAILDMIGYRVGIDNIVTIITKEDSNLMAETTKEMIRWLDLGLKINLVKAPNIVFSDHSSFWEADFPSMLVTEEVSEYTLVPINPYYHTSLDTIDTLSEEQIGVTAQALVSSIIWLSAEDGGGASIILGIVIITVATIAVTMFFAMQRRRKK
;
A
#
# COMPACT_ATOMS: atom_id res chain seq x y z
N MET A 1 -40.58 -6.78 1.34
CA MET A 1 -41.39 -6.10 0.29
C MET A 1 -40.53 -5.29 -0.70
N LEU A 2 -39.50 -4.54 -0.27
CA LEU A 2 -38.63 -3.84 -1.24
C LEU A 2 -37.88 -4.81 -2.18
N GLU A 3 -37.31 -5.91 -1.67
CA GLU A 3 -36.49 -6.83 -2.49
C GLU A 3 -37.29 -7.52 -3.61
N LEU A 4 -38.51 -7.99 -3.32
CA LEU A 4 -39.45 -8.51 -4.32
C LEU A 4 -39.77 -7.48 -5.42
N SER A 5 -39.71 -6.19 -5.11
CA SER A 5 -39.96 -5.13 -6.10
C SER A 5 -38.75 -4.91 -7.03
N VAL A 6 -37.52 -5.10 -6.52
CA VAL A 6 -36.29 -5.01 -7.31
C VAL A 6 -36.16 -6.18 -8.28
N LEU A 7 -36.44 -7.40 -7.81
CA LEU A 7 -36.41 -8.62 -8.64
C LEU A 7 -37.44 -8.60 -9.79
N MET A 8 -38.61 -7.99 -9.59
CA MET A 8 -39.61 -7.80 -10.66
C MET A 8 -39.22 -6.72 -11.68
N ILE A 9 -38.35 -5.77 -11.33
CA ILE A 9 -37.83 -4.77 -12.27
C ILE A 9 -36.71 -5.38 -13.13
N LEU A 10 -35.80 -6.14 -12.52
CA LEU A 10 -34.66 -6.76 -13.22
C LEU A 10 -35.09 -7.83 -14.25
N ARG A 11 -36.19 -8.56 -13.99
CA ARG A 11 -36.78 -9.51 -14.96
C ARG A 11 -37.60 -8.86 -16.08
N GLY A 12 -37.82 -7.54 -16.03
CA GLY A 12 -38.54 -6.79 -17.07
C GLY A 12 -37.64 -6.16 -18.13
N ASP A 13 -36.32 -6.26 -17.96
CA ASP A 13 -35.32 -5.68 -18.85
C ASP A 13 -34.81 -6.72 -19.86
N PRO A 14 -34.89 -6.45 -21.18
CA PRO A 14 -34.52 -7.43 -22.21
C PRO A 14 -33.00 -7.66 -22.35
N ILE A 15 -32.16 -6.96 -21.59
CA ILE A 15 -30.70 -7.16 -21.57
C ILE A 15 -30.27 -7.92 -20.30
N LEU A 16 -30.88 -7.64 -19.14
CA LEU A 16 -30.61 -8.38 -17.90
C LEU A 16 -31.39 -9.69 -17.75
N GLY A 17 -32.48 -9.88 -18.51
CA GLY A 17 -33.27 -11.11 -18.49
C GLY A 17 -32.45 -12.35 -18.85
N ASP A 18 -31.56 -12.25 -19.83
CA ASP A 18 -30.71 -13.35 -20.29
C ASP A 18 -29.61 -13.68 -19.25
N LEU A 19 -28.96 -12.65 -18.68
CA LEU A 19 -27.89 -12.81 -17.68
C LEU A 19 -28.36 -13.51 -16.38
N LEU A 20 -29.64 -13.40 -16.05
CA LEU A 20 -30.25 -14.05 -14.88
C LEU A 20 -30.78 -15.46 -15.17
N SER A 21 -30.72 -15.93 -16.42
CA SER A 21 -31.24 -17.25 -16.83
C SER A 21 -30.23 -18.39 -16.68
N ASP A 22 -28.93 -18.08 -16.59
CA ASP A 22 -27.82 -19.04 -16.44
C ASP A 22 -27.47 -19.37 -14.97
N LEU A 23 -28.16 -18.78 -13.98
CA LEU A 23 -27.90 -19.04 -12.56
C LEU A 23 -28.62 -20.33 -12.08
N PRO A 24 -27.92 -21.29 -11.44
CA PRO A 24 -28.54 -22.47 -10.84
C PRO A 24 -29.60 -22.12 -9.78
N GLU A 25 -30.71 -22.87 -9.73
CA GLU A 25 -31.86 -22.61 -8.82
C GLU A 25 -31.49 -22.63 -7.32
N ASP A 26 -30.32 -23.16 -6.96
CA ASP A 26 -29.88 -23.31 -5.57
C ASP A 26 -29.35 -22.01 -4.95
N CYS A 27 -28.95 -21.01 -5.74
CA CYS A 27 -28.44 -19.73 -5.24
C CYS A 27 -29.50 -18.81 -4.60
N LEU A 28 -30.78 -19.19 -4.60
CA LEU A 28 -31.91 -18.35 -4.14
C LEU A 28 -32.62 -18.87 -2.88
N LYS A 29 -32.03 -19.83 -2.14
CA LYS A 29 -32.60 -20.36 -0.89
C LYS A 29 -32.00 -19.70 0.35
N PHE A 30 -32.61 -18.59 0.79
CA PHE A 30 -32.42 -18.10 2.17
C PHE A 30 -33.44 -18.75 3.12
N HIS A 31 -32.95 -19.25 4.26
CA HIS A 31 -33.75 -20.05 5.19
C HIS A 31 -34.78 -19.24 5.99
N ASP A 32 -35.91 -19.90 6.26
CA ASP A 32 -37.12 -19.37 6.92
C ASP A 32 -36.86 -18.82 8.35
N ALA A 33 -37.41 -17.63 8.61
CA ALA A 33 -37.49 -17.03 9.94
C ALA A 33 -38.91 -16.53 10.27
N ARG A 34 -39.84 -17.49 10.38
CA ARG A 34 -41.16 -17.40 11.05
C ARG A 34 -42.24 -16.61 10.32
N MET A 35 -43.09 -17.36 9.63
CA MET A 35 -44.46 -16.96 9.32
C MET A 35 -45.25 -16.59 10.60
N ALA A 36 -45.96 -15.47 10.55
CA ALA A 36 -47.16 -15.22 11.34
C ALA A 36 -48.25 -14.72 10.37
N GLU A 37 -49.16 -15.62 10.01
CA GLU A 37 -50.24 -15.38 9.05
C GLU A 37 -51.44 -14.60 9.66
N PRO A 38 -52.42 -14.14 8.87
CA PRO A 38 -53.13 -12.89 9.14
C PRO A 38 -54.37 -12.98 10.04
N PHE A 39 -54.84 -11.79 10.43
CA PHE A 39 -56.07 -11.52 11.18
C PHE A 39 -57.31 -12.29 10.68
N TYR A 40 -57.95 -13.00 11.61
CA TYR A 40 -59.38 -13.30 11.57
C TYR A 40 -60.06 -12.80 12.86
N MET A 41 -60.77 -11.68 12.78
CA MET A 41 -61.85 -11.34 13.71
C MET A 41 -63.04 -10.81 12.90
N VAL A 42 -64.00 -11.71 12.66
CA VAL A 42 -65.32 -11.38 12.14
C VAL A 42 -66.20 -11.05 13.34
N ASP A 43 -66.70 -9.83 13.43
CA ASP A 43 -67.86 -9.52 14.27
C ASP A 43 -68.92 -8.77 13.47
N ARG A 44 -70.08 -9.42 13.32
CA ARG A 44 -71.38 -8.81 13.02
C ARG A 44 -72.51 -9.75 13.43
N GLN A 45 -73.03 -9.61 14.65
CA GLN A 45 -74.46 -9.86 14.90
C GLN A 45 -75.10 -8.80 15.83
N SER A 46 -75.67 -7.76 15.21
CA SER A 46 -77.03 -7.33 15.50
C SER A 46 -77.63 -6.62 14.27
N LYS A 47 -78.92 -6.84 13.98
CA LYS A 47 -79.68 -6.30 12.84
C LYS A 47 -81.00 -5.66 13.34
N ASN A 48 -81.69 -5.00 12.40
CA ASN A 48 -83.11 -4.56 12.36
C ASN A 48 -83.30 -3.04 12.70
N MET A 49 -84.10 -2.22 11.99
CA MET A 49 -85.03 -2.44 10.84
C MET A 49 -84.91 -1.31 9.77
N ASP A 50 -85.53 -1.55 8.61
CA ASP A 50 -86.28 -0.65 7.70
C ASP A 50 -86.27 0.87 7.99
N GLY A 51 -86.00 1.80 7.06
CA GLY A 51 -85.63 1.71 5.64
C GLY A 51 -85.44 3.12 4.99
N GLN A 52 -84.91 3.17 3.75
CA GLN A 52 -84.42 4.35 2.97
C GLN A 52 -82.94 4.77 3.23
N PRO A 53 -82.14 5.11 2.18
CA PRO A 53 -80.69 5.33 2.29
C PRO A 53 -80.23 6.81 2.23
N PRO A 54 -79.16 7.21 2.94
CA PRO A 54 -78.45 8.48 2.71
C PRO A 54 -77.35 8.35 1.64
N ARG A 55 -77.35 9.33 0.73
CA ARG A 55 -76.60 9.36 -0.53
C ARG A 55 -75.10 9.67 -0.40
N ARG A 56 -74.31 8.97 -1.22
CA ARG A 56 -73.22 9.47 -2.09
C ARG A 56 -72.48 10.77 -1.67
N TRP A 57 -71.19 10.65 -1.36
CA TRP A 57 -70.19 11.72 -1.53
C TRP A 57 -69.02 11.21 -2.38
N SER A 58 -68.76 11.90 -3.49
CA SER A 58 -67.64 11.68 -4.41
C SER A 58 -67.69 12.75 -5.51
N PRO A 59 -66.56 13.15 -6.11
CA PRO A 59 -65.24 13.46 -5.56
C PRO A 59 -64.84 14.90 -5.97
N HIS A 60 -63.55 15.30 -5.79
CA HIS A 60 -62.78 16.39 -6.45
C HIS A 60 -61.83 17.10 -5.44
N LEU A 61 -60.69 17.73 -5.76
CA LEU A 61 -59.72 17.81 -6.88
C LEU A 61 -58.45 18.48 -6.27
N SER A 62 -57.19 18.36 -6.74
CA SER A 62 -56.51 17.34 -7.55
C SER A 62 -55.03 17.69 -7.71
N HIS A 63 -54.12 16.71 -7.70
CA HIS A 63 -52.76 16.89 -8.23
C HIS A 63 -52.30 15.67 -9.03
N LYS A 64 -52.57 15.70 -10.35
CA LYS A 64 -51.83 14.88 -11.30
C LYS A 64 -50.39 15.39 -11.34
N TRP A 65 -49.46 14.65 -10.75
CA TRP A 65 -48.06 14.78 -11.13
C TRP A 65 -47.94 14.34 -12.59
N THR A 66 -47.46 15.23 -13.45
CA THR A 66 -47.16 14.88 -14.85
C THR A 66 -45.98 13.92 -14.85
N SER A 67 -46.22 12.69 -15.27
CA SER A 67 -45.25 11.58 -15.27
C SER A 67 -43.92 11.95 -15.96
N THR A 68 -43.97 12.86 -16.92
CA THR A 68 -42.81 13.37 -17.66
C THR A 68 -41.72 13.96 -16.78
N ARG A 69 -42.04 14.70 -15.69
CA ARG A 69 -41.02 15.30 -14.80
C ARG A 69 -40.42 14.30 -13.81
N ALA A 70 -41.19 13.29 -13.40
CA ALA A 70 -40.68 12.23 -12.54
C ALA A 70 -39.78 11.27 -13.33
N MET A 71 -40.16 10.95 -14.58
CA MET A 71 -39.36 10.10 -15.47
C MET A 71 -38.06 10.77 -15.91
N THR A 72 -38.05 12.08 -16.26
CA THR A 72 -36.79 12.75 -16.61
C THR A 72 -35.83 12.92 -15.44
N LEU A 73 -36.34 13.10 -14.21
CA LEU A 73 -35.48 13.14 -13.03
C LEU A 73 -34.91 11.74 -12.72
N ALA A 74 -35.74 10.69 -12.83
CA ALA A 74 -35.30 9.31 -12.64
C ALA A 74 -34.26 8.86 -13.69
N SER A 75 -34.42 9.23 -14.96
CA SER A 75 -33.43 8.89 -16.00
C SER A 75 -32.15 9.74 -15.89
N ALA A 76 -32.24 11.01 -15.48
CA ALA A 76 -31.04 11.80 -15.15
C ALA A 76 -30.30 11.22 -13.94
N THR A 77 -31.01 10.78 -12.89
CA THR A 77 -30.39 10.10 -11.74
C THR A 77 -29.81 8.74 -12.12
N ALA A 78 -30.48 7.94 -12.95
CA ALA A 78 -29.94 6.67 -13.43
C ALA A 78 -28.70 6.87 -14.32
N MET A 79 -28.65 7.92 -15.14
CA MET A 79 -27.50 8.24 -15.98
C MET A 79 -26.32 8.79 -15.17
N VAL A 80 -26.57 9.64 -14.16
CA VAL A 80 -25.53 10.07 -13.20
C VAL A 80 -25.05 8.91 -12.35
N CYS A 81 -25.94 8.02 -11.89
CA CYS A 81 -25.54 6.80 -11.20
C CYS A 81 -24.76 5.86 -12.12
N ALA A 82 -25.11 5.72 -13.41
CA ALA A 82 -24.35 4.89 -14.35
C ALA A 82 -22.95 5.45 -14.61
N VAL A 83 -22.82 6.78 -14.78
CA VAL A 83 -21.51 7.46 -14.91
C VAL A 83 -20.67 7.34 -13.63
N LEU A 84 -21.30 7.43 -12.46
CA LEU A 84 -20.63 7.21 -11.17
C LEU A 84 -20.33 5.73 -10.89
N PHE A 85 -21.11 4.78 -11.43
CA PHE A 85 -20.87 3.35 -11.28
C PHE A 85 -19.76 2.87 -12.23
N THR A 86 -19.65 3.45 -13.43
CA THR A 86 -18.47 3.27 -14.30
C THR A 86 -17.21 3.88 -13.67
N ALA A 87 -17.34 5.01 -12.96
CA ALA A 87 -16.25 5.58 -12.18
C ALA A 87 -15.91 4.77 -10.91
N SER A 88 -16.84 3.97 -10.38
CA SER A 88 -16.59 3.04 -9.28
C SER A 88 -16.24 1.61 -9.73
N SER A 89 -16.05 1.38 -11.02
CA SER A 89 -15.72 0.08 -11.60
C SER A 89 -14.49 0.15 -12.51
N GLY A 90 -13.41 0.75 -12.01
CA GLY A 90 -12.04 0.54 -12.50
C GLY A 90 -11.73 0.91 -13.95
N ILE A 91 -12.60 1.68 -14.64
CA ILE A 91 -12.29 2.12 -16.00
C ILE A 91 -11.30 3.28 -15.91
N MET A 92 -10.02 2.93 -16.04
CA MET A 92 -8.94 3.88 -16.23
C MET A 92 -9.27 4.85 -17.38
N PRO A 93 -9.00 6.17 -17.25
CA PRO A 93 -9.01 7.06 -18.39
C PRO A 93 -7.97 6.58 -19.43
N ALA A 94 -8.21 6.84 -20.72
CA ALA A 94 -7.40 6.26 -21.79
C ALA A 94 -5.89 6.60 -21.74
N ASN A 95 -5.51 7.69 -21.08
CA ASN A 95 -4.11 8.01 -20.79
C ASN A 95 -3.54 7.06 -19.71
N ALA A 96 -4.26 6.84 -18.61
CA ALA A 96 -3.80 5.94 -17.56
C ALA A 96 -3.59 4.49 -18.05
N SER A 97 -4.29 4.02 -19.09
CA SER A 97 -3.95 2.74 -19.72
C SER A 97 -2.59 2.75 -20.42
N SER A 98 -2.23 3.83 -21.15
CA SER A 98 -0.89 3.94 -21.75
C SER A 98 0.20 4.18 -20.71
N ASP A 99 -0.11 4.92 -19.63
CA ASP A 99 0.84 5.20 -18.56
C ASP A 99 1.16 3.91 -17.77
N MET A 100 0.14 3.08 -17.48
CA MET A 100 0.36 1.75 -16.87
C MET A 100 1.11 0.78 -17.81
N GLU A 101 0.89 0.82 -19.12
CA GLU A 101 1.68 0.03 -20.09
C GLU A 101 3.15 0.47 -20.11
N ALA A 102 3.41 1.78 -20.07
CA ALA A 102 4.77 2.34 -20.02
C ALA A 102 5.49 2.00 -18.70
N ILE A 103 4.81 2.17 -17.56
CA ILE A 103 5.36 1.81 -16.25
C ILE A 103 5.63 0.30 -16.18
N ARG A 104 4.71 -0.54 -16.67
CA ARG A 104 4.95 -2.00 -16.75
C ARG A 104 6.21 -2.32 -17.55
N ALA A 105 6.37 -1.71 -18.73
CA ALA A 105 7.54 -1.94 -19.57
C ALA A 105 8.87 -1.51 -18.91
N ILE A 106 8.84 -0.66 -17.88
CA ILE A 106 10.00 -0.32 -17.05
C ILE A 106 10.20 -1.36 -15.93
N ILE A 107 9.16 -1.67 -15.14
CA ILE A 107 9.28 -2.62 -14.01
C ILE A 107 9.50 -4.08 -14.43
N ASP A 108 9.12 -4.45 -15.65
CA ASP A 108 9.44 -5.75 -16.25
C ASP A 108 10.96 -5.91 -16.50
N ASN A 109 11.77 -4.85 -16.33
CA ASN A 109 13.24 -4.94 -16.32
C ASN A 109 13.84 -5.23 -14.94
N VAL A 110 13.04 -5.32 -13.85
CA VAL A 110 13.54 -5.81 -12.55
C VAL A 110 13.98 -7.26 -12.72
N ASP A 111 15.28 -7.47 -12.55
CA ASP A 111 15.96 -8.74 -12.78
C ASP A 111 16.27 -9.39 -11.43
N THR A 112 15.46 -10.37 -11.08
CA THR A 112 15.56 -11.09 -9.81
C THR A 112 16.85 -11.90 -9.68
N ALA A 113 17.53 -12.24 -10.77
CA ALA A 113 18.84 -12.87 -10.69
C ALA A 113 19.91 -11.90 -10.17
N ASN A 114 19.83 -10.60 -10.50
CA ASN A 114 20.73 -9.59 -9.94
C ASN A 114 20.44 -9.35 -8.45
N VAL A 115 19.17 -9.39 -8.06
CA VAL A 115 18.74 -9.31 -6.65
C VAL A 115 19.33 -10.47 -5.86
N MET A 116 19.07 -11.72 -6.26
CA MET A 116 19.56 -12.89 -5.52
C MET A 116 21.10 -12.99 -5.53
N SER A 117 21.77 -12.59 -6.62
CA SER A 117 23.24 -12.49 -6.64
C SER A 117 23.76 -11.45 -5.64
N THR A 118 23.05 -10.34 -5.45
CA THR A 118 23.44 -9.30 -4.48
C THR A 118 23.22 -9.78 -3.04
N VAL A 119 22.18 -10.59 -2.80
CA VAL A 119 22.01 -11.29 -1.51
C VAL A 119 23.15 -12.29 -1.27
N GLU A 120 23.48 -13.13 -2.26
CA GLU A 120 24.57 -14.13 -2.17
C GLU A 120 25.92 -13.46 -1.87
N ASP A 121 26.26 -12.38 -2.60
CA ASP A 121 27.48 -11.59 -2.37
C ASP A 121 27.53 -10.98 -0.96
N LEU A 122 26.37 -10.54 -0.41
CA LEU A 122 26.28 -9.98 0.95
C LEU A 122 26.34 -11.05 2.03
N GLU A 123 25.77 -12.23 1.80
CA GLU A 123 25.87 -13.40 2.69
C GLU A 123 27.32 -13.91 2.78
N ASP A 124 28.05 -13.91 1.65
CA ASP A 124 29.44 -14.40 1.56
C ASP A 124 30.46 -13.57 2.36
N PHE A 125 30.12 -12.34 2.79
CA PHE A 125 30.91 -11.60 3.79
C PHE A 125 30.81 -12.19 5.21
N GLY A 126 29.87 -13.10 5.45
CA GLY A 126 29.54 -13.64 6.76
C GLY A 126 28.79 -12.62 7.62
N SER A 127 29.14 -12.52 8.90
CA SER A 127 28.55 -11.54 9.82
C SER A 127 28.92 -10.11 9.41
N ARG A 128 27.93 -9.22 9.20
CA ARG A 128 28.14 -7.83 8.75
C ARG A 128 28.00 -6.78 9.86
N SER A 129 27.90 -7.18 11.13
CA SER A 129 27.87 -6.31 12.31
C SER A 129 28.87 -5.15 12.24
N PHE A 130 28.42 -3.92 12.51
CA PHE A 130 29.16 -2.66 12.26
C PHE A 130 30.56 -2.56 12.90
N VAL A 131 30.85 -3.34 13.93
CA VAL A 131 32.19 -3.39 14.55
C VAL A 131 33.22 -4.08 13.64
N LEU A 132 32.79 -5.05 12.82
CA LEU A 132 33.65 -5.92 12.03
C LEU A 132 34.16 -5.27 10.74
N GLU A 133 35.22 -5.85 10.17
CA GLU A 133 35.78 -5.42 8.88
C GLU A 133 34.90 -5.84 7.69
N SER A 134 34.22 -6.97 7.79
CA SER A 134 33.21 -7.44 6.83
C SER A 134 32.10 -6.40 6.58
N SER A 135 31.70 -5.67 7.61
CA SER A 135 30.77 -4.54 7.50
C SER A 135 31.30 -3.43 6.58
N ARG A 136 32.57 -3.03 6.77
CA ARG A 136 33.23 -1.99 5.95
C ARG A 136 33.46 -2.47 4.51
N GLN A 137 33.72 -3.76 4.33
CA GLN A 137 33.80 -4.39 3.02
C GLN A 137 32.44 -4.43 2.32
N SER A 138 31.35 -4.67 3.07
CA SER A 138 29.97 -4.63 2.56
C SER A 138 29.59 -3.22 2.11
N ALA A 139 29.91 -2.19 2.90
CA ALA A 139 29.73 -0.79 2.50
C ALA A 139 30.51 -0.44 1.22
N LEU A 140 31.76 -0.89 1.10
CA LEU A 140 32.55 -0.68 -0.13
C LEU A 140 31.97 -1.44 -1.33
N TYR A 141 31.50 -2.67 -1.14
CA TYR A 141 30.80 -3.43 -2.18
C TYR A 141 29.56 -2.69 -2.66
N ILE A 142 28.68 -2.25 -1.75
CA ILE A 142 27.46 -1.50 -2.08
C ILE A 142 27.81 -0.20 -2.83
N TYR A 143 28.85 0.52 -2.39
CA TYR A 143 29.37 1.69 -3.09
C TYR A 143 29.78 1.37 -4.54
N GLU A 144 30.53 0.28 -4.74
CA GLU A 144 30.96 -0.17 -6.06
C GLU A 144 29.76 -0.57 -6.94
N ARG A 145 28.75 -1.25 -6.38
CA ARG A 145 27.52 -1.63 -7.11
C ARG A 145 26.72 -0.41 -7.58
N PHE A 146 26.56 0.63 -6.77
CA PHE A 146 25.92 1.88 -7.21
C PHE A 146 26.77 2.66 -8.22
N ALA A 147 28.11 2.66 -8.07
CA ALA A 147 29.02 3.29 -9.02
C ALA A 147 29.05 2.57 -10.38
N GLU A 148 28.88 1.24 -10.41
CA GLU A 148 28.74 0.42 -11.63
C GLU A 148 27.47 0.74 -12.42
N ILE A 149 26.37 1.09 -11.73
CA ILE A 149 25.14 1.62 -12.34
C ILE A 149 25.38 2.99 -12.99
N GLY A 150 26.42 3.71 -12.55
CA GLY A 150 26.80 5.04 -13.04
C GLY A 150 26.29 6.20 -12.19
N LEU A 151 25.84 5.93 -10.96
CA LEU A 151 25.31 6.94 -10.05
C LEU A 151 26.40 7.73 -9.33
N GLU A 152 26.11 9.00 -9.03
CA GLU A 152 26.89 9.75 -8.05
C GLU A 152 26.67 9.11 -6.68
N THR A 153 27.75 8.52 -6.15
CA THR A 153 27.73 7.71 -4.93
C THR A 153 28.79 8.25 -3.96
N GLU A 154 28.43 8.37 -2.68
CA GLU A 154 29.30 8.80 -1.60
C GLU A 154 29.26 7.84 -0.40
N ILE A 155 30.34 7.86 0.40
CA ILE A 155 30.41 7.19 1.70
C ILE A 155 30.37 8.29 2.77
N GLN A 156 29.37 8.21 3.64
CA GLN A 156 29.17 9.11 4.77
C GLN A 156 29.64 8.39 6.05
N GLU A 157 30.89 8.62 6.45
CA GLU A 157 31.48 8.01 7.66
C GLU A 157 30.94 8.65 8.95
N PHE A 158 30.68 7.82 9.97
CA PHE A 158 30.35 8.25 11.33
C PHE A 158 30.91 7.28 12.38
N THR A 159 30.62 7.52 13.66
CA THR A 159 31.20 6.76 14.78
C THR A 159 30.10 6.26 15.72
N VAL A 160 30.15 4.96 16.04
CA VAL A 160 29.27 4.28 16.99
C VAL A 160 30.14 3.70 18.10
N GLY A 161 30.02 4.25 19.31
CA GLY A 161 30.95 3.93 20.40
C GLY A 161 32.40 4.27 20.04
N ASP A 162 33.26 3.24 19.98
CA ASP A 162 34.65 3.33 19.52
C ASP A 162 34.84 2.84 18.06
N ALA A 163 33.77 2.40 17.38
CA ALA A 163 33.82 1.85 16.02
C ALA A 163 33.48 2.89 14.95
N ILE A 164 34.11 2.78 13.77
CA ILE A 164 33.74 3.55 12.58
C ILE A 164 32.78 2.71 11.74
N SER A 165 31.62 3.29 11.44
CA SER A 165 30.60 2.78 10.50
C SER A 165 30.37 3.82 9.40
N SER A 166 29.50 3.52 8.42
CA SER A 166 29.23 4.42 7.30
C SER A 166 27.83 4.23 6.74
N ASN A 167 27.29 5.26 6.10
CA ASN A 167 26.18 5.10 5.17
C ASN A 167 26.73 5.17 3.74
N VAL A 168 26.12 4.45 2.81
CA VAL A 168 26.41 4.57 1.37
C VAL A 168 25.21 5.23 0.70
N ILE A 169 25.43 6.36 0.06
CA ILE A 169 24.37 7.19 -0.52
C ILE A 169 24.60 7.28 -2.03
N ALA A 170 23.63 6.83 -2.83
CA ALA A 170 23.62 6.99 -4.28
C ALA A 170 22.45 7.89 -4.69
N THR A 171 22.67 8.80 -5.64
CA THR A 171 21.65 9.78 -6.05
C THR A 171 21.34 9.70 -7.55
N ILE A 172 20.06 9.58 -7.89
CA ILE A 172 19.52 9.92 -9.21
C ILE A 172 19.06 11.38 -9.14
N PRO A 173 19.75 12.33 -9.80
CA PRO A 173 19.30 13.71 -9.87
C PRO A 173 18.16 13.86 -10.87
N THR A 174 17.16 14.66 -10.50
CA THR A 174 16.18 15.26 -11.42
C THR A 174 16.81 15.89 -12.67
N SER A 175 16.17 15.71 -13.82
CA SER A 175 16.60 16.29 -15.10
C SER A 175 16.26 17.79 -15.25
N SER A 176 15.27 18.28 -14.51
CA SER A 176 14.67 19.62 -14.67
C SER A 176 15.00 20.63 -13.56
N GLY A 177 15.70 20.19 -12.51
CA GLY A 177 15.82 20.93 -11.24
C GLY A 177 14.75 20.46 -10.26
N SER A 178 15.15 20.23 -9.00
CA SER A 178 14.37 19.40 -8.07
C SER A 178 13.02 20.02 -7.70
N GLU A 179 11.95 19.33 -8.06
CA GLU A 179 10.60 19.64 -7.54
C GLU A 179 10.31 18.96 -6.20
N GLY A 180 11.12 17.97 -5.79
CA GLY A 180 11.02 17.28 -4.50
C GLY A 180 12.06 16.16 -4.36
N LEU A 181 12.22 15.64 -3.14
CA LEU A 181 13.22 14.62 -2.79
C LEU A 181 12.53 13.37 -2.22
N PHE A 182 12.83 12.22 -2.81
CA PHE A 182 12.40 10.90 -2.32
C PHE A 182 13.60 10.04 -1.91
N LEU A 183 13.37 9.07 -1.01
CA LEU A 183 14.40 8.14 -0.56
C LEU A 183 13.89 6.69 -0.52
N PHE A 184 14.76 5.78 -0.95
CA PHE A 184 14.68 4.36 -0.63
C PHE A 184 15.89 3.99 0.22
N GLY A 185 15.70 3.23 1.28
CA GLY A 185 16.81 2.80 2.13
C GLY A 185 16.59 1.43 2.74
N ALA A 186 17.68 0.87 3.25
CA ALA A 186 17.80 -0.47 3.83
C ALA A 186 19.09 -0.50 4.66
N HIS A 187 19.24 -1.40 5.63
CA HIS A 187 20.49 -1.53 6.38
C HIS A 187 21.36 -2.66 5.84
N TYR A 188 22.68 -2.52 5.94
CA TYR A 188 23.61 -3.52 5.41
C TYR A 188 24.36 -4.31 6.49
N ASP A 189 24.33 -3.88 7.75
CA ASP A 189 24.84 -4.70 8.84
C ASP A 189 23.84 -5.78 9.27
N SER A 190 24.31 -6.73 10.09
CA SER A 190 23.55 -7.87 10.59
C SER A 190 24.07 -8.29 11.97
N GLU A 191 23.17 -8.72 12.87
CA GLU A 191 23.55 -9.28 14.18
C GLU A 191 23.29 -10.79 14.32
N ASN A 192 23.83 -11.34 15.41
CA ASN A 192 23.42 -12.65 15.91
C ASN A 192 23.06 -12.49 17.39
N TYR A 193 21.79 -12.73 17.75
CA TYR A 193 21.27 -12.42 19.09
C TYR A 193 21.97 -13.16 20.24
N LEU A 194 22.80 -14.17 19.93
CA LEU A 194 23.62 -14.92 20.88
C LEU A 194 25.02 -14.30 21.13
N ALA A 195 25.36 -13.18 20.51
CA ALA A 195 26.66 -12.53 20.65
C ALA A 195 26.73 -11.60 21.88
N ASP A 196 27.36 -12.06 22.97
CA ASP A 196 27.54 -11.29 24.20
C ASP A 196 28.83 -10.43 24.20
N ASP A 197 29.82 -10.75 23.37
CA ASP A 197 31.04 -9.93 23.17
C ASP A 197 31.63 -10.01 21.74
N LEU A 198 32.66 -9.19 21.46
CA LEU A 198 33.33 -9.14 20.15
C LEU A 198 33.85 -10.50 19.65
N THR A 199 34.26 -11.39 20.56
CA THR A 199 34.70 -12.75 20.22
C THR A 199 33.54 -13.58 19.70
N ASP A 200 32.35 -13.43 20.29
CA ASP A 200 31.14 -14.08 19.80
C ASP A 200 30.71 -13.45 18.48
N THR A 201 30.78 -12.11 18.33
CA THR A 201 30.50 -11.41 17.06
C THR A 201 31.42 -11.87 15.91
N GLU A 202 32.70 -12.17 16.19
CA GLU A 202 33.66 -12.71 15.22
C GLU A 202 33.45 -14.21 14.89
N LEU A 203 32.74 -14.97 15.73
CA LEU A 203 32.65 -16.44 15.64
C LEU A 203 31.24 -16.97 15.33
N LEU A 204 30.19 -16.25 15.68
CA LEU A 204 28.80 -16.60 15.43
C LEU A 204 28.38 -16.03 14.06
N PRO A 205 27.97 -16.87 13.09
CA PRO A 205 27.53 -16.38 11.79
C PRO A 205 26.22 -15.58 11.92
N ALA A 206 26.19 -14.40 11.29
CA ALA A 206 25.02 -13.56 11.06
C ALA A 206 24.88 -13.31 9.54
N PRO A 207 24.48 -14.32 8.74
CA PRO A 207 24.53 -14.22 7.28
C PRO A 207 23.52 -13.17 6.76
N GLY A 208 22.42 -12.92 7.48
CA GLY A 208 21.56 -11.75 7.29
C GLY A 208 21.03 -11.63 5.86
N ALA A 209 20.56 -12.74 5.30
CA ALA A 209 20.12 -12.81 3.91
C ALA A 209 18.75 -12.16 3.70
N ASP A 210 17.82 -12.36 4.63
CA ASP A 210 16.58 -11.60 4.70
C ASP A 210 16.82 -10.24 5.34
N ASP A 211 17.68 -10.25 6.37
CA ASP A 211 17.86 -9.19 7.36
C ASP A 211 19.29 -8.58 7.34
N ASP A 212 19.56 -7.50 6.59
CA ASP A 212 18.70 -6.93 5.53
C ASP A 212 19.40 -6.90 4.16
N ALA A 213 20.10 -7.99 3.81
CA ALA A 213 20.60 -8.14 2.44
C ALA A 213 19.45 -8.13 1.40
N SER A 214 18.23 -8.50 1.78
CA SER A 214 17.05 -8.46 0.91
C SER A 214 16.63 -7.03 0.54
N GLY A 215 16.58 -6.11 1.51
CA GLY A 215 16.33 -4.68 1.30
C GLY A 215 17.45 -4.02 0.51
N ILE A 216 18.72 -4.30 0.84
CA ILE A 216 19.88 -3.78 0.10
C ILE A 216 19.87 -4.21 -1.37
N ALA A 217 19.65 -5.50 -1.63
CA ALA A 217 19.56 -6.04 -2.99
C ALA A 217 18.42 -5.40 -3.79
N ALA A 218 17.27 -5.15 -3.15
CA ALA A 218 16.17 -4.42 -3.77
C ALA A 218 16.56 -2.97 -4.10
N ILE A 219 17.09 -2.17 -3.17
CA ILE A 219 17.40 -0.75 -3.47
C ILE A 219 18.47 -0.60 -4.57
N ILE A 220 19.44 -1.52 -4.67
CA ILE A 220 20.44 -1.55 -5.74
C ILE A 220 19.77 -1.85 -7.10
N GLU A 221 18.90 -2.85 -7.16
CA GLU A 221 18.19 -3.21 -8.39
C GLU A 221 17.17 -2.14 -8.82
N MET A 222 16.48 -1.52 -7.86
CA MET A 222 15.60 -0.37 -8.10
C MET A 222 16.38 0.80 -8.71
N ALA A 223 17.55 1.12 -8.16
CA ALA A 223 18.44 2.14 -8.71
C ALA A 223 18.89 1.82 -10.14
N ARG A 224 19.20 0.54 -10.43
CA ARG A 224 19.58 0.06 -11.77
C ARG A 224 18.43 0.18 -12.79
N VAL A 225 17.18 -0.01 -12.36
CA VAL A 225 16.00 0.13 -13.23
C VAL A 225 15.63 1.60 -13.44
N LEU A 226 15.89 2.48 -12.45
CA LEU A 226 15.50 3.88 -12.47
C LEU A 226 16.53 4.84 -13.10
N VAL A 227 17.81 4.46 -13.23
CA VAL A 227 18.89 5.38 -13.69
C VAL A 227 18.65 6.01 -15.07
N ASP A 228 18.01 5.30 -15.99
CA ASP A 228 17.69 5.77 -17.35
C ASP A 228 16.25 6.35 -17.46
N VAL A 229 15.53 6.47 -16.34
CA VAL A 229 14.16 7.04 -16.30
C VAL A 229 14.22 8.54 -16.06
N ASP A 230 13.47 9.31 -16.85
CA ASP A 230 13.35 10.76 -16.69
C ASP A 230 12.43 11.07 -15.49
N LEU A 231 13.04 11.32 -14.33
CA LEU A 231 12.33 11.62 -13.08
C LEU A 231 12.39 13.13 -12.79
N HIS A 232 11.25 13.71 -12.43
CA HIS A 232 11.16 15.14 -12.07
C HIS A 232 11.62 15.42 -10.63
N ASN A 233 11.58 14.42 -9.76
CA ASN A 233 12.15 14.47 -8.41
C ASN A 233 13.58 13.94 -8.37
N THR A 234 14.35 14.34 -7.36
CA THR A 234 15.59 13.65 -7.00
C THR A 234 15.26 12.41 -6.17
N VAL A 235 15.95 11.29 -6.42
CA VAL A 235 15.81 10.05 -5.64
C VAL A 235 17.16 9.65 -5.04
N LYS A 236 17.20 9.50 -3.72
CA LYS A 236 18.34 8.93 -3.00
C LYS A 236 18.09 7.44 -2.71
N PHE A 237 19.12 6.62 -2.88
CA PHE A 237 19.19 5.25 -2.39
C PHE A 237 20.24 5.23 -1.28
N VAL A 238 19.88 4.77 -0.08
CA VAL A 238 20.78 4.83 1.08
C VAL A 238 20.87 3.48 1.76
N ALA A 239 22.07 2.91 1.78
CA ALA A 239 22.39 1.77 2.62
C ALA A 239 22.89 2.29 3.97
N PHE A 240 22.15 2.05 5.04
CA PHE A 240 22.50 2.44 6.40
C PHE A 240 23.39 1.38 7.06
N GLY A 241 24.35 1.84 7.87
CA GLY A 241 25.15 0.95 8.72
C GLY A 241 24.82 1.18 10.19
N ALA A 242 25.08 0.17 11.03
CA ALA A 242 24.77 0.21 12.46
C ALA A 242 23.29 0.48 12.75
N GLU A 243 22.40 -0.13 11.98
CA GLU A 243 20.99 -0.25 12.36
C GLU A 243 20.89 -1.14 13.59
N GLU A 244 21.50 -2.32 13.50
CA GLU A 244 21.41 -3.38 14.48
C GLU A 244 22.02 -2.99 15.83
N TYR A 245 21.63 -3.70 16.90
CA TYR A 245 22.36 -3.61 18.15
C TYR A 245 23.62 -4.50 18.09
N GLY A 246 24.78 -3.89 18.30
CA GLY A 246 26.01 -4.62 18.59
C GLY A 246 25.98 -5.27 19.96
N TYR A 247 26.96 -6.12 20.27
CA TYR A 247 27.06 -6.84 21.56
C TYR A 247 26.99 -5.90 22.79
N ASP A 248 27.46 -4.66 22.67
CA ASP A 248 27.42 -3.65 23.75
C ASP A 248 26.10 -2.85 23.82
N HIS A 249 25.12 -3.22 22.98
CA HIS A 249 23.82 -2.58 22.80
C HIS A 249 23.93 -1.13 22.28
N SER A 250 24.99 -0.82 21.53
CA SER A 250 25.10 0.37 20.67
C SER A 250 24.85 0.02 19.19
N GLY A 251 24.65 1.02 18.33
CA GLY A 251 24.01 0.83 17.01
C GLY A 251 22.60 1.40 17.10
N GLY A 252 21.57 0.63 16.83
CA GLY A 252 20.17 1.02 17.07
C GLY A 252 19.73 2.19 16.20
N CYS A 253 19.59 1.94 14.89
CA CYS A 253 19.32 2.92 13.84
C CYS A 253 20.38 4.05 13.75
N ALA A 254 21.64 3.80 14.13
CA ALA A 254 22.66 4.87 14.22
C ALA A 254 23.00 5.48 12.85
N GLY A 255 22.99 4.68 11.78
CA GLY A 255 23.21 5.14 10.41
C GLY A 255 22.13 6.09 9.94
N SER A 256 20.85 5.71 10.03
CA SER A 256 19.75 6.60 9.66
C SER A 256 19.63 7.82 10.57
N ALA A 257 19.88 7.68 11.88
CA ALA A 257 19.91 8.81 12.80
C ALA A 257 20.97 9.85 12.41
N TYR A 258 22.19 9.39 12.09
CA TYR A 258 23.26 10.28 11.61
C TYR A 258 22.92 10.92 10.25
N PHE A 259 22.41 10.12 9.31
CA PHE A 259 22.00 10.61 7.99
C PHE A 259 20.94 11.71 8.11
N VAL A 260 19.87 11.46 8.86
CA VAL A 260 18.78 12.41 9.08
C VAL A 260 19.27 13.67 9.80
N GLU A 261 20.20 13.56 10.76
CA GLU A 261 20.84 14.74 11.38
C GLU A 261 21.56 15.60 10.33
N GLN A 262 22.32 14.99 9.41
CA GLN A 262 23.03 15.73 8.35
C GLN A 262 22.05 16.38 7.36
N GLU A 263 21.00 15.67 6.95
CA GLU A 263 19.97 16.20 6.05
C GLU A 263 19.24 17.41 6.66
N VAL A 264 18.85 17.31 7.94
CA VAL A 264 18.25 18.43 8.70
C VAL A 264 19.24 19.60 8.84
N ALA A 265 20.53 19.33 9.07
CA ALA A 265 21.56 20.37 9.15
C ALA A 265 21.82 21.07 7.82
N ASN A 266 21.72 20.34 6.70
CA ASN A 266 21.81 20.88 5.34
C ASN A 266 20.54 21.63 4.91
N GLY A 267 19.42 21.41 5.61
CA GLY A 267 18.12 22.04 5.32
C GLY A 267 17.31 21.31 4.25
N GLU A 268 17.60 20.03 4.02
CA GLU A 268 16.88 19.17 3.10
C GLU A 268 15.50 18.78 3.65
N THR A 269 14.57 18.47 2.74
CA THR A 269 13.20 18.05 3.09
C THR A 269 12.72 16.98 2.13
N TYR A 270 12.18 15.88 2.67
CA TYR A 270 11.67 14.75 1.90
C TYR A 270 10.16 14.85 1.67
N GLU A 271 9.70 14.50 0.47
CA GLU A 271 8.29 14.30 0.16
C GLU A 271 7.82 12.90 0.60
N GLY A 272 8.73 11.95 0.61
CA GLY A 272 8.53 10.61 1.13
C GLY A 272 9.83 9.81 1.19
N SER A 273 9.90 8.89 2.13
CA SER A 273 10.93 7.85 2.21
C SER A 273 10.28 6.49 2.43
N ALA A 274 10.91 5.45 1.89
CA ALA A 274 10.56 4.06 2.13
C ALA A 274 11.80 3.31 2.61
N ILE A 275 11.73 2.81 3.83
CA ILE A 275 12.73 1.91 4.39
C ILE A 275 12.26 0.50 4.12
N LEU A 276 13.10 -0.29 3.47
CA LEU A 276 12.95 -1.72 3.26
C LEU A 276 13.75 -2.39 4.37
N ASP A 277 13.15 -3.37 5.01
CA ASP A 277 13.77 -4.16 6.08
C ASP A 277 12.99 -5.48 6.16
N MET A 278 13.71 -6.58 5.89
CA MET A 278 13.17 -7.93 5.76
C MET A 278 12.02 -8.03 4.76
N ILE A 279 12.33 -8.20 3.48
CA ILE A 279 11.33 -8.31 2.40
C ILE A 279 11.39 -9.63 1.63
N GLY A 280 12.24 -10.57 2.03
CA GLY A 280 12.51 -11.81 1.32
C GLY A 280 11.78 -13.04 1.85
N TYR A 281 11.61 -13.20 3.16
CA TYR A 281 11.02 -14.43 3.71
C TYR A 281 9.49 -14.51 3.51
N ARG A 282 8.99 -15.74 3.27
CA ARG A 282 7.59 -15.97 2.89
C ARG A 282 7.14 -17.37 3.24
N VAL A 283 5.93 -17.48 3.80
CA VAL A 283 5.30 -18.78 4.10
C VAL A 283 4.08 -19.07 3.23
N GLY A 284 3.99 -20.29 2.73
CA GLY A 284 2.80 -20.75 1.99
C GLY A 284 2.74 -20.22 0.54
N ILE A 285 1.53 -19.84 0.10
CA ILE A 285 1.26 -19.46 -1.30
C ILE A 285 0.96 -17.98 -1.48
N ASP A 286 0.62 -17.27 -0.41
CA ASP A 286 0.26 -15.86 -0.47
C ASP A 286 1.55 -15.03 -0.48
N ASN A 287 1.62 -14.03 -1.35
CA ASN A 287 2.72 -13.06 -1.40
C ASN A 287 2.27 -11.84 -0.60
N ILE A 288 2.83 -11.62 0.59
CA ILE A 288 2.31 -10.63 1.57
C ILE A 288 3.45 -9.71 1.99
N VAL A 289 3.23 -8.41 1.87
CA VAL A 289 4.12 -7.36 2.38
C VAL A 289 3.31 -6.42 3.27
N THR A 290 3.90 -6.03 4.39
CA THR A 290 3.35 -5.09 5.35
C THR A 290 3.98 -3.73 5.15
N ILE A 291 3.16 -2.70 4.97
CA ILE A 291 3.62 -1.31 4.95
C ILE A 291 3.18 -0.65 6.25
N ILE A 292 4.13 -0.19 7.06
CA ILE A 292 3.87 0.42 8.38
C ILE A 292 4.12 1.93 8.34
N THR A 293 3.15 2.70 8.82
CA THR A 293 3.16 4.18 8.75
C THR A 293 2.88 4.86 10.10
N LYS A 294 3.40 6.09 10.27
CA LYS A 294 3.08 7.00 11.39
C LYS A 294 1.64 7.54 11.27
N GLU A 295 1.15 7.74 10.05
CA GLU A 295 -0.12 8.38 9.73
C GLU A 295 -0.94 7.66 8.65
N ASP A 296 -2.26 7.92 8.60
CA ASP A 296 -3.20 7.23 7.69
C ASP A 296 -3.05 7.66 6.22
N SER A 297 -2.34 8.77 5.95
CA SER A 297 -2.29 9.44 4.65
C SER A 297 -0.86 9.56 4.09
N ASN A 298 0.00 8.55 4.32
CA ASN A 298 1.34 8.54 3.74
C ASN A 298 1.27 8.41 2.21
N LEU A 299 1.92 9.35 1.50
CA LEU A 299 1.87 9.48 0.05
C LEU A 299 2.44 8.26 -0.70
N MET A 300 3.62 7.78 -0.29
CA MET A 300 4.25 6.62 -0.92
C MET A 300 3.45 5.36 -0.65
N ALA A 301 3.03 5.13 0.60
CA ALA A 301 2.31 3.92 1.00
C ALA A 301 0.99 3.72 0.24
N GLU A 302 0.17 4.77 0.14
CA GLU A 302 -1.07 4.72 -0.63
C GLU A 302 -0.81 4.61 -2.14
N THR A 303 0.25 5.23 -2.65
CA THR A 303 0.63 5.08 -4.07
C THR A 303 1.08 3.64 -4.37
N THR A 304 1.93 3.03 -3.55
CA THR A 304 2.41 1.65 -3.72
C THR A 304 1.28 0.64 -3.72
N LYS A 305 0.36 0.77 -2.76
CA LYS A 305 -0.89 -0.01 -2.69
C LYS A 305 -1.76 0.14 -3.94
N GLU A 306 -1.84 1.34 -4.52
CA GLU A 306 -2.58 1.59 -5.75
C GLU A 306 -1.86 1.06 -7.01
N MET A 307 -0.54 1.23 -7.12
CA MET A 307 0.25 0.69 -8.23
C MET A 307 0.21 -0.84 -8.28
N ILE A 308 0.30 -1.52 -7.12
CA ILE A 308 0.12 -2.98 -7.01
C ILE A 308 -1.24 -3.42 -7.55
N ARG A 309 -2.31 -2.66 -7.24
CA ARG A 309 -3.67 -2.93 -7.72
C ARG A 309 -3.84 -2.67 -9.21
N TRP A 310 -3.24 -1.60 -9.73
CA TRP A 310 -3.40 -1.19 -11.13
C TRP A 310 -2.53 -2.00 -12.09
N LEU A 311 -1.37 -2.45 -11.62
CA LEU A 311 -0.45 -3.33 -12.35
C LEU A 311 -0.66 -4.81 -12.02
N ASP A 312 -1.69 -5.17 -11.23
CA ASP A 312 -2.06 -6.55 -10.90
C ASP A 312 -0.84 -7.41 -10.49
N LEU A 313 0.01 -6.86 -9.62
CA LEU A 313 1.34 -7.40 -9.32
C LEU A 313 1.32 -8.71 -8.49
N GLY A 314 0.15 -9.23 -8.13
CA GLY A 314 0.01 -10.43 -7.30
C GLY A 314 0.38 -10.26 -5.82
N LEU A 315 0.93 -9.12 -5.42
CA LEU A 315 1.29 -8.78 -4.04
C LEU A 315 0.06 -8.38 -3.21
N LYS A 316 -0.06 -8.93 -2.00
CA LYS A 316 -1.05 -8.52 -1.00
C LYS A 316 -0.39 -7.53 -0.03
N ILE A 317 -1.01 -6.36 0.14
CA ILE A 317 -0.50 -5.33 1.06
C ILE A 317 -1.32 -5.26 2.34
N ASN A 318 -0.64 -5.46 3.47
CA ASN A 318 -1.09 -5.11 4.80
C ASN A 318 -0.64 -3.67 5.12
N LEU A 319 -1.43 -2.66 4.72
CA LEU A 319 -1.14 -1.27 5.09
C LEU A 319 -1.64 -0.98 6.51
N VAL A 320 -0.71 -0.72 7.44
CA VAL A 320 -0.98 -0.58 8.87
C VAL A 320 -0.41 0.72 9.42
N LYS A 321 -1.28 1.57 9.99
CA LYS A 321 -0.83 2.70 10.80
C LYS A 321 -0.46 2.22 12.20
N ALA A 322 0.84 2.24 12.51
CA ALA A 322 1.35 1.87 13.83
C ALA A 322 2.54 2.76 14.26
N PRO A 323 2.30 4.01 14.68
CA PRO A 323 3.35 4.98 15.03
C PRO A 323 4.21 4.62 16.26
N ASN A 324 3.94 3.48 16.92
CA ASN A 324 4.75 2.96 18.02
C ASN A 324 5.69 1.82 17.56
N ILE A 325 5.63 1.43 16.29
CA ILE A 325 6.51 0.44 15.68
C ILE A 325 7.69 1.20 15.08
N VAL A 326 8.79 1.21 15.83
CA VAL A 326 9.99 2.05 15.61
C VAL A 326 11.25 1.19 15.76
N PHE A 327 11.20 -0.05 15.26
CA PHE A 327 12.28 -1.04 15.41
C PHE A 327 13.33 -0.99 14.29
N SER A 328 13.27 0.00 13.40
CA SER A 328 14.08 0.09 12.17
C SER A 328 14.27 1.55 11.76
N ASP A 329 15.12 1.80 10.75
CA ASP A 329 15.62 3.10 10.33
C ASP A 329 14.54 4.15 10.02
N HIS A 330 13.31 3.74 9.67
CA HIS A 330 12.18 4.66 9.43
C HIS A 330 11.83 5.50 10.67
N SER A 331 12.18 4.99 11.85
CA SER A 331 12.04 5.68 13.13
C SER A 331 12.78 7.03 13.13
N SER A 332 14.02 7.07 12.62
CA SER A 332 14.86 8.27 12.58
C SER A 332 14.26 9.37 11.70
N PHE A 333 13.69 8.99 10.56
CA PHE A 333 12.92 9.90 9.70
C PHE A 333 11.67 10.43 10.43
N TRP A 334 10.95 9.57 11.14
CA TRP A 334 9.78 9.97 11.94
C TRP A 334 10.13 10.89 13.11
N GLU A 335 11.32 10.80 13.71
CA GLU A 335 11.77 11.73 14.77
C GLU A 335 12.06 13.14 14.24
N ALA A 336 12.56 13.25 13.01
CA ALA A 336 12.76 14.53 12.31
C ALA A 336 11.49 15.07 11.61
N ASP A 337 10.34 14.42 11.78
CA ASP A 337 9.08 14.70 11.08
C ASP A 337 9.18 14.62 9.53
N PHE A 338 10.14 13.84 9.00
CA PHE A 338 10.17 13.47 7.59
C PHE A 338 9.12 12.37 7.29
N PRO A 339 8.35 12.45 6.19
CA PRO A 339 7.38 11.43 5.83
C PRO A 339 8.11 10.12 5.47
N SER A 340 7.85 9.06 6.23
CA SER A 340 8.47 7.74 6.00
C SER A 340 7.48 6.59 6.16
N MET A 341 7.74 5.49 5.47
CA MET A 341 7.10 4.19 5.68
C MET A 341 8.16 3.10 5.83
N LEU A 342 7.87 2.13 6.68
CA LEU A 342 8.57 0.83 6.68
C LEU A 342 7.85 -0.09 5.69
N VAL A 343 8.62 -0.81 4.89
CA VAL A 343 8.19 -1.88 3.98
C VAL A 343 8.90 -3.14 4.44
N THR A 344 8.13 -4.06 5.01
CA THR A 344 8.62 -5.33 5.54
C THR A 344 7.70 -6.46 5.06
N GLU A 345 8.07 -7.70 5.28
CA GLU A 345 7.35 -8.90 4.87
C GLU A 345 5.99 -9.11 5.60
N GLU A 346 5.50 -10.35 5.65
CA GLU A 346 4.37 -10.69 6.50
C GLU A 346 4.74 -10.51 7.98
N VAL A 347 3.92 -9.79 8.74
CA VAL A 347 4.11 -9.61 10.18
C VAL A 347 3.03 -10.31 10.99
N SER A 348 3.35 -10.69 12.22
CA SER A 348 2.40 -11.21 13.20
C SER A 348 1.24 -10.22 13.44
N GLU A 349 -0.01 -10.66 13.22
CA GLU A 349 -1.24 -9.87 13.44
C GLU A 349 -1.35 -9.23 14.84
N TYR A 350 -0.63 -9.76 15.84
CA TYR A 350 -0.70 -9.32 17.23
C TYR A 350 0.44 -8.39 17.65
N THR A 351 1.62 -8.53 17.05
CA THR A 351 2.85 -7.82 17.47
C THR A 351 3.41 -6.89 16.40
N LEU A 352 3.03 -7.06 15.13
CA LEU A 352 3.59 -6.38 13.96
C LEU A 352 5.12 -6.53 13.83
N VAL A 353 5.65 -7.64 14.34
CA VAL A 353 7.03 -8.10 14.13
C VAL A 353 7.03 -9.10 12.96
N PRO A 354 8.05 -9.11 12.09
CA PRO A 354 8.23 -10.10 11.01
C PRO A 354 8.01 -11.55 11.46
N ILE A 355 7.58 -12.42 10.53
CA ILE A 355 7.28 -13.83 10.83
C ILE A 355 8.46 -14.77 10.58
N ASN A 356 9.51 -14.31 9.89
CA ASN A 356 10.76 -15.03 9.75
C ASN A 356 11.22 -15.54 11.14
N PRO A 357 11.47 -16.84 11.33
CA PRO A 357 11.97 -17.39 12.59
C PRO A 357 13.51 -17.48 12.63
N TYR A 358 14.19 -16.98 11.59
CA TYR A 358 15.63 -17.15 11.35
C TYR A 358 16.44 -15.86 11.47
N TYR A 359 15.81 -14.67 11.39
CA TYR A 359 16.47 -13.37 11.55
C TYR A 359 17.24 -13.27 12.90
N HIS A 360 18.32 -12.47 12.93
CA HIS A 360 19.37 -12.45 13.96
C HIS A 360 19.99 -13.83 14.27
N THR A 361 19.98 -14.81 13.34
CA THR A 361 20.60 -16.14 13.57
C THR A 361 21.48 -16.61 12.41
N SER A 362 22.29 -17.63 12.67
CA SER A 362 23.08 -18.34 11.65
C SER A 362 22.26 -19.17 10.64
N LEU A 363 20.94 -19.03 10.64
CA LEU A 363 20.01 -19.70 9.71
C LEU A 363 19.29 -18.70 8.80
N ASP A 364 19.50 -17.39 8.98
CA ASP A 364 19.02 -16.41 8.02
C ASP A 364 19.96 -16.38 6.81
N THR A 365 19.62 -17.21 5.83
CA THR A 365 20.44 -17.55 4.65
C THR A 365 19.55 -17.53 3.40
N ILE A 366 20.12 -17.27 2.23
CA ILE A 366 19.44 -17.11 0.94
C ILE A 366 18.42 -18.21 0.60
N ASP A 367 18.65 -19.44 1.07
CA ASP A 367 17.73 -20.59 0.96
C ASP A 367 16.36 -20.38 1.67
N THR A 368 16.20 -19.38 2.54
CA THR A 368 14.94 -19.04 3.21
C THR A 368 14.04 -18.11 2.38
N LEU A 369 14.59 -17.45 1.35
CA LEU A 369 13.98 -16.31 0.69
C LEU A 369 13.07 -16.69 -0.50
N SER A 370 12.11 -15.82 -0.77
CA SER A 370 11.24 -15.84 -1.94
C SER A 370 11.71 -14.78 -2.94
N GLU A 371 12.49 -15.21 -3.94
CA GLU A 371 12.91 -14.40 -5.10
C GLU A 371 11.74 -13.59 -5.73
N GLU A 372 10.56 -14.22 -5.86
CA GLU A 372 9.33 -13.59 -6.35
C GLU A 372 8.87 -12.42 -5.46
N GLN A 373 8.99 -12.53 -4.13
CA GLN A 373 8.54 -11.50 -3.20
C GLN A 373 9.43 -10.26 -3.25
N ILE A 374 10.76 -10.44 -3.21
CA ILE A 374 11.72 -9.32 -3.29
C ILE A 374 11.55 -8.59 -4.63
N GLY A 375 11.51 -9.34 -5.74
CA GLY A 375 11.33 -8.79 -7.09
C GLY A 375 10.03 -8.00 -7.24
N VAL A 376 8.89 -8.57 -6.84
CA VAL A 376 7.58 -7.89 -6.95
C VAL A 376 7.49 -6.68 -6.01
N THR A 377 8.15 -6.72 -4.85
CA THR A 377 8.24 -5.57 -3.92
C THR A 377 9.03 -4.42 -4.55
N ALA A 378 10.19 -4.71 -5.14
CA ALA A 378 10.97 -3.73 -5.90
C ALA A 378 10.14 -3.15 -7.08
N GLN A 379 9.43 -3.98 -7.84
CA GLN A 379 8.52 -3.52 -8.91
C GLN A 379 7.42 -2.58 -8.40
N ALA A 380 6.82 -2.87 -7.24
CA ALA A 380 5.81 -2.02 -6.63
C ALA A 380 6.37 -0.64 -6.23
N LEU A 381 7.58 -0.59 -5.69
CA LEU A 381 8.22 0.66 -5.27
C LEU A 381 8.75 1.48 -6.46
N VAL A 382 9.35 0.84 -7.47
CA VAL A 382 9.76 1.48 -8.74
C VAL A 382 8.57 2.10 -9.46
N SER A 383 7.47 1.33 -9.63
CA SER A 383 6.26 1.86 -10.26
C SER A 383 5.64 3.03 -9.47
N SER A 384 5.79 3.05 -8.15
CA SER A 384 5.33 4.14 -7.28
C SER A 384 6.10 5.43 -7.50
N ILE A 385 7.43 5.39 -7.53
CA ILE A 385 8.24 6.60 -7.71
C ILE A 385 8.09 7.16 -9.13
N ILE A 386 8.01 6.31 -10.17
CA ILE A 386 7.72 6.75 -11.54
C ILE A 386 6.37 7.47 -11.61
N TRP A 387 5.35 6.97 -10.91
CA TRP A 387 4.03 7.60 -10.86
C TRP A 387 4.02 8.93 -10.09
N LEU A 388 4.76 9.02 -8.98
CA LEU A 388 4.88 10.26 -8.20
C LEU A 388 5.66 11.33 -8.96
N SER A 389 6.71 10.95 -9.70
CA SER A 389 7.61 11.84 -10.41
C SER A 389 7.20 12.20 -11.85
N ALA A 390 5.96 11.98 -12.26
CA ALA A 390 5.49 12.33 -13.62
C ALA A 390 4.97 13.79 -13.73
N GLU A 391 5.30 14.51 -14.82
CA GLU A 391 5.00 15.94 -15.06
C GLU A 391 3.55 16.38 -14.74
N ASP A 392 2.56 15.56 -15.10
CA ASP A 392 1.13 15.88 -14.94
C ASP A 392 0.62 15.69 -13.50
N GLY A 393 1.51 15.33 -12.55
CA GLY A 393 1.19 15.13 -11.14
C GLY A 393 0.26 13.95 -10.92
N GLY A 394 0.78 12.72 -11.12
CA GLY A 394 0.06 11.48 -10.86
C GLY A 394 -0.57 11.45 -9.45
N GLY A 395 0.16 11.95 -8.45
CA GLY A 395 -0.36 12.17 -7.09
C GLY A 395 -1.44 13.25 -6.97
N ALA A 396 -1.33 14.38 -7.69
CA ALA A 396 -2.31 15.47 -7.65
C ALA A 396 -3.68 15.05 -8.21
N SER A 397 -3.68 14.21 -9.26
CA SER A 397 -4.90 13.63 -9.83
C SER A 397 -5.59 12.66 -8.85
N ILE A 398 -4.83 11.89 -8.06
CA ILE A 398 -5.36 11.02 -7.00
C ILE A 398 -5.92 11.83 -5.85
N ILE A 399 -5.19 12.84 -5.34
CA ILE A 399 -5.68 13.71 -4.25
C ILE A 399 -6.98 14.39 -4.67
N LEU A 400 -7.05 14.92 -5.90
CA LEU A 400 -8.28 15.50 -6.43
C LEU A 400 -9.41 14.46 -6.56
N GLY A 401 -9.11 13.24 -7.01
CA GLY A 401 -10.05 12.12 -7.09
C GLY A 401 -10.62 11.71 -5.72
N ILE A 402 -9.76 11.48 -4.72
CA ILE A 402 -10.14 11.11 -3.35
C ILE A 402 -10.97 12.24 -2.69
N VAL A 403 -10.57 13.49 -2.88
CA VAL A 403 -11.33 14.66 -2.39
C VAL A 403 -12.71 14.72 -3.06
N ILE A 404 -12.81 14.52 -4.37
CA ILE A 404 -14.09 14.48 -5.10
C ILE A 404 -14.99 13.34 -4.60
N ILE A 405 -14.46 12.12 -4.43
CA ILE A 405 -15.20 10.95 -3.93
C ILE A 405 -15.71 11.20 -2.49
N THR A 406 -14.86 11.76 -1.63
CA THR A 406 -15.21 12.07 -0.23
C THR A 406 -16.31 13.14 -0.16
N VAL A 407 -16.16 14.24 -0.92
CA VAL A 407 -17.16 15.32 -0.98
C VAL A 407 -18.49 14.82 -1.57
N ALA A 408 -18.46 14.00 -2.62
CA ALA A 408 -19.66 13.38 -3.19
C ALA A 408 -20.38 12.49 -2.17
N THR A 409 -19.64 11.66 -1.43
CA THR A 409 -20.18 10.76 -0.39
C THR A 409 -20.84 11.54 0.75
N ILE A 410 -20.22 12.62 1.21
CA ILE A 410 -20.79 13.53 2.21
C ILE A 410 -22.07 14.19 1.67
N ALA A 411 -22.04 14.72 0.45
CA ALA A 411 -23.19 15.39 -0.17
C ALA A 411 -24.41 14.46 -0.34
N VAL A 412 -24.19 13.22 -0.80
CA VAL A 412 -25.24 12.20 -0.91
C VAL A 412 -25.81 11.84 0.47
N THR A 413 -24.96 11.65 1.47
CA THR A 413 -25.36 11.33 2.84
C THR A 413 -26.19 12.46 3.47
N MET A 414 -25.76 13.71 3.29
CA MET A 414 -26.50 14.90 3.73
C MET A 414 -27.85 15.04 3.01
N PHE A 415 -27.91 14.78 1.70
CA PHE A 415 -29.16 14.82 0.93
C PHE A 415 -30.18 13.79 1.46
N PHE A 416 -29.77 12.55 1.73
CA PHE A 416 -30.64 11.54 2.32
C PHE A 416 -31.05 11.88 3.76
N ALA A 417 -30.16 12.46 4.57
CA ALA A 417 -30.49 12.94 5.91
C ALA A 417 -31.53 14.08 5.89
N MET A 418 -31.41 15.02 4.96
CA MET A 418 -32.38 16.11 4.73
C MET A 418 -33.73 15.59 4.22
N GLN A 419 -33.73 14.63 3.30
CA GLN A 419 -34.94 13.95 2.82
C GLN A 419 -35.68 13.23 3.96
N ARG A 420 -34.96 12.56 4.87
CA ARG A 420 -35.54 11.92 6.07
C ARG A 420 -36.10 12.95 7.05
N ARG A 421 -35.43 14.10 7.25
CA ARG A 421 -35.94 15.19 8.13
C ARG A 421 -37.18 15.90 7.59
N ARG A 422 -37.41 15.93 6.26
CA ARG A 422 -38.64 16.49 5.64
C ARG A 422 -39.84 15.53 5.63
N LYS A 423 -39.68 14.30 6.11
CA LYS A 423 -40.74 13.28 6.24
C LYS A 423 -41.19 13.04 7.69
N LYS A 424 -40.67 13.82 8.64
CA LYS A 424 -41.20 14.00 9.99
C LYS A 424 -41.77 15.41 10.10
#